data_AF-A0A8X7CQB0-F1
#
_entry.id   AF-A0A8X7CQB0-F1
#
_cell.length_a   1.000
_cell.length_b   1.000
_cell.length_c   1.000
_cell.angle_alpha   90.00
_cell.angle_beta   90.00
_cell.angle_gamma   90.00
#
_symmetry.space_group_name_H-M   'P 1'
#
loop_
_entity.id
_entity.type
_entity.pdbx_description
1 polymer ?
#
loop_
_entity_poly.entity_id
_entity_poly.type
_entity_poly.pdbx_seq_one_letter_code
_entity_poly.pdbx_strand_id
1 'polypeptide(L)'
;MIHGQLAIGPPGSEKTAYCHAMSEFLRGLRRKVAIINLDPANDVLPYEASVDISHLITVKNVTQHIKLGPNGGHMKLYPPPKTT
;
A
#
# COMPACT_ATOMS: atom_id res chain seq x y z
N MET A 1 -25.75 3.03 0.08
CA MET A 1 -24.68 3.73 -0.65
C MET A 1 -23.32 3.22 -0.20
N ILE A 2 -22.42 2.97 -1.15
CA ILE A 2 -21.03 2.55 -0.89
C ILE A 2 -20.19 3.82 -0.78
N HIS A 3 -19.30 3.89 0.22
CA HIS A 3 -18.39 5.02 0.43
C HIS A 3 -16.97 4.50 0.52
N GLY A 4 -16.02 5.24 -0.04
CA GLY A 4 -14.59 4.91 -0.02
C GLY A 4 -13.76 6.08 0.47
N GLN A 5 -12.64 5.79 1.11
CA GLN A 5 -11.65 6.78 1.55
C GLN A 5 -10.29 6.31 1.04
N LEU A 6 -9.51 7.21 0.45
CA LEU A 6 -8.16 6.94 -0.01
C LEU A 6 -7.17 7.77 0.84
N ALA A 7 -6.37 7.09 1.65
CA ALA A 7 -5.35 7.73 2.48
C ALA A 7 -4.04 7.87 1.69
N ILE A 8 -3.59 9.11 1.46
CA ILE A 8 -2.38 9.44 0.69
C ILE A 8 -1.52 10.41 1.50
N GLY A 9 -0.19 10.29 1.38
CA GLY A 9 0.76 11.10 2.14
C GLY A 9 2.19 10.57 2.03
N PRO A 10 3.21 11.35 2.42
CA PRO A 10 4.61 10.94 2.36
C PRO A 10 4.92 9.75 3.31
N PRO A 11 6.05 9.04 3.14
CA PRO A 11 6.52 8.05 4.11
C PRO A 11 6.59 8.66 5.52
N GLY A 12 6.21 7.88 6.54
CA GLY A 12 6.16 8.37 7.93
C GLY A 12 4.92 9.21 8.29
N SER A 13 4.01 9.49 7.36
CA SER A 13 2.76 10.22 7.65
C SER A 13 1.66 9.38 8.34
N GLU A 14 2.02 8.22 8.89
CA GLU A 14 1.14 7.33 9.68
C GLU A 14 -0.18 6.88 9.02
N LYS A 15 -0.24 6.82 7.68
CA LYS A 15 -1.44 6.37 6.94
C LYS A 15 -1.98 5.02 7.43
N THR A 16 -1.09 4.07 7.70
CA THR A 16 -1.45 2.74 8.19
C THR A 16 -2.15 2.82 9.54
N ALA A 17 -1.66 3.67 10.46
CA ALA A 17 -2.29 3.88 11.76
C ALA A 17 -3.67 4.55 11.63
N TYR A 18 -3.80 5.52 10.71
CA TYR A 18 -5.09 6.12 10.38
C TYR A 18 -6.11 5.09 9.89
N CYS A 19 -5.73 4.25 8.92
CA CYS A 19 -6.62 3.20 8.39
C CYS A 19 -7.09 2.24 9.50
N HIS A 20 -6.20 1.88 10.42
CA HIS A 20 -6.54 1.06 11.59
C HIS A 20 -7.59 1.74 12.47
N ALA A 21 -7.30 2.94 12.96
CA ALA A 21 -8.20 3.68 13.87
C ALA A 21 -9.55 3.98 13.22
N MET A 22 -9.57 4.35 11.94
CA MET A 22 -10.80 4.62 11.20
C MET A 22 -11.65 3.36 11.04
N SER A 23 -11.02 2.20 10.80
CA SER A 23 -11.74 0.93 10.69
C SER A 23 -12.42 0.55 12.01
N GLU A 24 -11.73 0.69 13.13
CA GLU A 24 -12.26 0.40 14.46
C GLU A 24 -13.39 1.37 14.83
N PHE A 25 -13.24 2.66 14.52
CA PHE A 25 -14.31 3.65 14.69
C PHE A 25 -15.56 3.29 13.89
N LEU A 26 -15.42 2.96 12.60
CA LEU A 26 -16.56 2.60 11.74
C LEU A 26 -17.21 1.27 12.16
N ARG A 27 -16.42 0.28 12.61
CA ARG A 27 -16.93 -0.97 13.19
C ARG A 27 -17.71 -0.71 14.48
N GLY A 28 -17.24 0.21 15.33
CA GLY A 28 -17.96 0.67 16.53
C GLY A 28 -19.33 1.28 16.20
N LEU A 29 -19.46 1.93 15.04
CA LEU A 29 -20.73 2.42 14.49
C LEU A 29 -21.58 1.33 13.81
N ARG A 30 -21.22 0.05 13.96
CA ARG A 30 -21.85 -1.12 13.30
C ARG A 30 -21.85 -1.04 11.77
N ARG A 31 -20.88 -0.36 11.17
CA ARG A 31 -20.70 -0.32 9.71
C ARG A 31 -19.81 -1.48 9.26
N LYS A 32 -20.15 -2.07 8.11
CA LYS A 32 -19.26 -3.00 7.42
C LYS A 32 -18.09 -2.23 6.82
N VAL A 33 -16.87 -2.66 7.10
CA VAL A 33 -15.62 -2.01 6.66
C VAL A 33 -14.72 -3.06 6.02
N ALA A 34 -14.14 -2.72 4.87
CA ALA A 34 -13.06 -3.46 4.25
C ALA A 34 -11.85 -2.54 4.14
N ILE A 35 -10.67 -3.04 4.51
CA ILE A 35 -9.41 -2.31 4.35
C ILE A 35 -8.66 -2.92 3.19
N ILE A 36 -8.15 -2.08 2.29
CA ILE A 36 -7.37 -2.49 1.12
C ILE A 36 -5.97 -1.91 1.29
N ASN A 37 -4.96 -2.77 1.45
CA ASN A 37 -3.57 -2.35 1.44
C ASN A 37 -3.06 -2.27 -0.01
N LEU A 38 -2.63 -1.08 -0.40
CA LEU A 38 -2.07 -0.80 -1.73
C LEU A 38 -0.56 -0.55 -1.68
N ASP A 39 0.07 -0.63 -0.50
CA ASP A 39 1.50 -0.45 -0.33
C ASP A 39 2.20 -1.83 -0.26
N PRO A 40 2.92 -2.25 -1.32
CA PRO A 40 3.62 -3.54 -1.35
C PRO A 40 4.86 -3.58 -0.44
N ALA A 41 5.31 -2.43 0.08
CA ALA A 41 6.49 -2.33 0.95
C ALA A 41 6.14 -2.40 2.44
N ASN A 42 4.86 -2.58 2.78
CA ASN A 42 4.39 -2.59 4.15
C ASN A 42 4.36 -4.04 4.69
N ASP A 43 5.46 -4.49 5.27
CA ASP A 43 5.69 -5.91 5.64
C ASP A 43 4.79 -6.42 6.77
N VAL A 44 4.34 -5.55 7.68
CA VAL A 44 3.51 -5.93 8.83
C VAL A 44 2.39 -4.90 9.01
N LEU A 45 1.16 -5.30 8.70
CA LEU A 45 -0.03 -4.53 9.02
C LEU A 45 -0.49 -4.84 10.45
N PRO A 46 -0.84 -3.84 11.27
CA PRO A 46 -1.37 -4.06 12.61
C PRO A 46 -2.84 -4.56 12.61
N TYR A 47 -3.38 -4.90 11.43
CA TYR A 47 -4.76 -5.33 11.23
C TYR A 47 -4.86 -6.26 10.01
N GLU A 48 -5.95 -7.01 9.95
CA GLU A 48 -6.28 -7.85 8.80
C GLU A 48 -6.83 -6.98 7.65
N ALA A 49 -6.04 -6.85 6.58
CA ALA A 49 -6.51 -6.25 5.33
C ALA A 49 -7.38 -7.26 4.56
N SER A 50 -8.51 -6.78 4.05
CA SER A 50 -9.42 -7.60 3.23
C SER A 50 -8.84 -7.89 1.85
N VAL A 51 -7.99 -6.98 1.36
CA VAL A 51 -7.21 -7.15 0.13
C VAL A 51 -5.83 -6.55 0.37
N ASP A 52 -4.78 -7.28 0.03
CA ASP A 52 -3.40 -6.79 0.12
C ASP A 52 -2.68 -7.05 -1.20
N ILE A 53 -2.15 -5.99 -1.81
CA ILE A 53 -1.38 -6.09 -3.06
C ILE A 53 -0.04 -6.81 -2.85
N SER A 54 0.48 -6.88 -1.61
CA SER A 54 1.68 -7.65 -1.28
C SER A 54 1.54 -9.14 -1.64
N HIS A 55 0.31 -9.68 -1.59
CA HIS A 55 -0.01 -11.05 -2.01
C HIS A 55 0.01 -11.25 -3.52
N LEU A 56 -0.19 -10.18 -4.30
CA LEU A 56 -0.17 -10.21 -5.77
C LEU A 56 1.23 -9.93 -6.32
N ILE A 57 1.97 -9.00 -5.70
CA ILE A 57 3.30 -8.56 -6.13
C ILE A 57 4.16 -8.40 -4.87
N THR A 58 4.80 -9.48 -4.44
CA THR A 58 5.80 -9.42 -3.38
C THR A 58 7.07 -8.78 -3.96
N VAL A 59 7.64 -7.76 -3.29
CA VAL A 59 8.91 -7.11 -3.68
C VAL A 59 10.00 -8.15 -3.99
N LYS A 60 9.98 -9.27 -3.24
CA LYS A 60 10.87 -10.43 -3.43
C LYS A 60 10.82 -11.07 -4.83
N ASN A 61 9.64 -11.13 -5.46
CA ASN A 61 9.47 -11.70 -6.81
C ASN A 61 10.03 -10.77 -7.90
N VAL A 62 9.95 -9.45 -7.70
CA VAL A 62 10.50 -8.45 -8.62
C VAL A 62 12.04 -8.46 -8.57
N THR A 63 12.63 -8.59 -7.38
CA THR A 63 14.10 -8.60 -7.20
C THR A 63 14.78 -9.88 -7.72
N GLN A 64 14.07 -11.01 -7.78
CA GLN A 64 14.63 -12.25 -8.36
C GLN A 64 14.55 -12.30 -9.90
N HIS A 65 13.53 -11.70 -10.51
CA HIS A 65 13.40 -11.68 -11.98
C HIS A 65 14.14 -10.51 -12.62
N ILE A 66 14.42 -9.44 -11.87
CA ILE A 66 15.11 -8.25 -12.37
C ILE A 66 16.25 -7.97 -11.41
N LYS A 67 17.49 -8.30 -11.82
CA LYS A 67 18.75 -8.11 -11.06
C LYS A 67 19.00 -6.62 -10.76
N LEU A 68 18.23 -6.02 -9.87
CA LEU A 68 18.34 -4.62 -9.50
C LEU A 68 18.30 -4.50 -7.98
N GLY A 69 19.22 -3.71 -7.43
CA GLY A 69 19.30 -3.45 -6.00
C GLY A 69 18.06 -2.72 -5.47
N PRO A 70 17.95 -2.54 -4.14
CA PRO A 70 16.76 -2.01 -3.46
C PRO A 70 16.21 -0.68 -4.00
N ASN A 71 17.05 0.14 -4.64
CA ASN A 71 16.65 1.43 -5.22
C ASN A 71 16.13 1.32 -6.67
N GLY A 72 16.27 0.17 -7.34
CA GLY A 72 15.90 -0.01 -8.75
C GLY A 72 14.42 -0.33 -9.01
N GLY A 73 13.69 -0.84 -8.00
CA GLY A 73 12.27 -1.17 -8.13
C GLY A 73 11.35 0.05 -8.18
N HIS A 74 11.76 1.16 -7.54
CA HIS A 74 10.92 2.37 -7.42
C HIS A 74 11.02 3.33 -8.63
N MET A 75 12.05 3.19 -9.48
CA MET A 75 12.46 4.23 -10.46
C MET A 75 12.08 3.92 -11.92
N LYS A 76 10.89 3.37 -12.20
CA LYS A 76 10.39 3.34 -13.60
C LYS A 76 8.87 3.51 -13.77
N LEU A 77 8.29 4.46 -13.03
CA LEU A 77 7.03 5.09 -13.45
C LEU A 77 7.23 6.48 -14.10
N TYR A 78 8.47 6.94 -14.25
CA TYR A 78 8.81 8.10 -15.09
C TYR A 78 9.97 7.71 -16.02
N PRO A 79 9.75 7.56 -17.34
CA PRO A 79 10.86 7.59 -18.27
C PRO A 79 11.48 9.01 -18.21
N PRO A 80 12.80 9.16 -17.97
CA PRO A 80 13.42 10.45 -18.16
C PRO A 80 13.27 10.85 -19.65
N PRO A 81 13.03 12.14 -19.95
CA PRO A 81 12.97 12.61 -21.33
C PRO A 81 14.30 12.28 -22.00
N LYS A 82 14.23 11.61 -23.15
CA LYS A 82 15.41 11.32 -23.96
C LYS A 82 16.02 12.64 -24.41
N THR A 83 17.17 13.00 -23.87
CA THR A 83 18.02 14.04 -24.45
C THR A 83 18.78 13.44 -25.62
N THR A 84 18.70 14.13 -26.76
CA THR A 84 19.44 13.92 -28.01
C THR A 84 20.95 13.89 -27.79
#